data_AF-A0A7V3Y171-F1
#
_entry.id   AF-A0A7V3Y171-F1
#
_cell.length_a   1.000
_cell.length_b   1.000
_cell.length_c   1.000
_cell.angle_alpha   90.00
_cell.angle_beta   90.00
_cell.angle_gamma   90.00
#
_symmetry.space_group_name_H-M   'P 1'
#
loop_
_entity.id
_entity.type
_entity.pdbx_description
1 polymer ?
#
loop_
_entity_poly.entity_id
_entity_poly.type
_entity_poly.pdbx_seq_one_letter_code
_entity_poly.pdbx_strand_id
1 'polypeptide(L)'
;LGIECNVNMLAPHAKECHYSVEGMPAEESYLDSVGRINNVTRYAVVDNNRNVTFSVQASKPATLLRYPLYTVSQSDSGFEKNFQGSCIILCFEVSDALELDMTLSLQ
;
A
#
# COMPACT_ATOMS: atom_id res chain seq x y z
N LEU A 1 5.99 -14.92 7.14
CA LEU A 1 6.93 -13.79 6.94
C LEU A 1 6.13 -12.57 6.47
N GLY A 2 6.33 -11.40 7.06
CA GLY A 2 5.71 -10.14 6.62
C GLY A 2 6.78 -9.20 6.06
N ILE A 3 6.53 -8.63 4.87
CA ILE A 3 7.40 -7.65 4.23
C ILE A 3 6.61 -6.36 4.07
N GLU A 4 7.06 -5.31 4.74
CA GLU A 4 6.37 -4.03 4.86
C GLU A 4 7.02 -2.95 3.97
N CYS A 5 6.18 -2.19 3.27
CA CYS A 5 6.55 -1.03 2.49
C CYS A 5 5.66 0.15 2.86
N ASN A 6 6.28 1.24 3.28
CA ASN A 6 5.61 2.51 3.58
C ASN A 6 5.79 3.46 2.39
N VAL A 7 4.68 3.99 1.88
CA VAL A 7 4.66 4.83 0.67
C VAL A 7 3.98 6.17 0.95
N ASN A 8 4.68 7.26 0.66
CA ASN A 8 4.26 8.62 1.01
C ASN A 8 3.67 9.36 -0.21
N MET A 9 2.60 8.81 -0.80
CA MET A 9 1.80 9.52 -1.81
C MET A 9 0.65 10.24 -1.11
N LEU A 10 0.82 11.55 -0.87
CA LEU A 10 0.05 12.32 0.12
C LEU A 10 -1.33 12.82 -0.37
N ALA A 11 -2.01 12.04 -1.21
CA ALA A 11 -3.36 12.32 -1.68
C ALA A 11 -4.31 11.17 -1.29
N PRO A 12 -4.71 11.08 0.00
CA PRO A 12 -5.31 9.87 0.58
C PRO A 12 -6.58 9.39 -0.14
N HIS A 13 -7.41 10.33 -0.58
CA HIS A 13 -8.75 10.06 -1.11
C HIS A 13 -8.96 10.68 -2.50
N ALA A 14 -7.92 10.67 -3.34
CA ALA A 14 -7.97 11.14 -4.73
C ALA A 14 -8.06 9.96 -5.69
N LYS A 15 -8.89 10.04 -6.74
CA LYS A 15 -9.01 8.94 -7.72
C LYS A 15 -7.70 8.73 -8.50
N GLU A 16 -6.96 9.81 -8.66
CA GLU A 16 -5.68 9.89 -9.36
C GLU A 16 -4.54 9.28 -8.53
N CYS A 17 -4.77 9.02 -7.24
CA CYS A 17 -3.78 8.48 -6.31
C CYS A 17 -4.34 7.26 -5.56
N HIS A 18 -3.94 6.06 -5.98
CA HIS A 18 -4.64 4.84 -5.59
C HIS A 18 -3.74 3.59 -5.56
N TYR A 19 -4.17 2.57 -4.83
CA TYR A 19 -3.66 1.22 -4.93
C TYR A 19 -4.14 0.58 -6.23
N SER A 20 -3.26 -0.15 -6.91
CA SER A 20 -3.62 -1.00 -8.04
C SER A 20 -3.26 -2.44 -7.72
N VAL A 21 -4.28 -3.28 -7.59
CA VAL A 21 -4.18 -4.72 -7.37
C VAL A 21 -5.19 -5.39 -8.30
N GLU A 22 -4.81 -6.53 -8.89
CA GLU A 22 -5.70 -7.25 -9.79
C GLU A 22 -7.03 -7.60 -9.10
N GLY A 23 -8.15 -7.28 -9.76
CA GLY A 23 -9.49 -7.55 -9.24
C GLY A 23 -9.98 -6.60 -8.13
N MET A 24 -9.19 -5.59 -7.73
CA MET A 24 -9.61 -4.59 -6.74
C MET A 24 -10.61 -3.59 -7.34
N PRO A 25 -11.79 -3.38 -6.72
CA PRO A 25 -12.72 -2.32 -7.12
C PRO A 25 -12.15 -0.92 -6.89
N ALA A 26 -12.56 0.04 -7.72
CA ALA A 26 -12.04 1.43 -7.65
C ALA A 26 -12.45 2.14 -6.35
N GLU A 27 -13.58 1.79 -5.78
CA GLU A 27 -14.09 2.32 -4.51
C GLU A 27 -13.26 1.86 -3.29
N GLU A 28 -12.48 0.78 -3.42
CA GLU A 28 -11.63 0.23 -2.37
C GLU A 28 -10.14 0.61 -2.52
N SER A 29 -9.81 1.37 -3.56
CA SER A 29 -8.42 1.62 -3.98
C SER A 29 -7.80 2.89 -3.39
N TYR A 30 -8.57 3.69 -2.65
CA TYR A 30 -8.06 4.89 -2.00
C TYR A 30 -6.92 4.59 -1.03
N LEU A 31 -5.92 5.47 -0.96
CA LEU A 31 -4.72 5.28 -0.15
C LEU A 31 -5.00 5.32 1.36
N ASP A 32 -6.11 5.94 1.76
CA ASP A 32 -6.62 5.90 3.12
C ASP A 32 -7.50 4.69 3.46
N SER A 33 -7.69 3.78 2.52
CA SER A 33 -8.42 2.52 2.78
C SER A 33 -7.60 1.56 3.66
N VAL A 34 -8.32 0.80 4.47
CA VAL A 34 -7.81 -0.39 5.15
C VAL A 34 -8.32 -1.61 4.38
N GLY A 35 -7.50 -2.64 4.23
CA GLY A 35 -8.03 -3.90 3.72
C GLY A 35 -7.04 -5.03 3.62
N ARG A 36 -7.59 -6.17 3.21
CA ARG A 36 -6.89 -7.45 3.08
C ARG A 36 -7.27 -8.10 1.76
N ILE A 37 -6.29 -8.53 0.98
CA ILE A 37 -6.50 -9.26 -0.28
C ILE A 37 -5.60 -10.50 -0.27
N ASN A 38 -6.18 -11.68 -0.47
CA ASN A 38 -5.41 -12.92 -0.52
C ASN A 38 -4.92 -13.20 -1.94
N ASN A 39 -3.91 -14.07 -2.08
CA ASN A 39 -3.39 -14.54 -3.37
C ASN A 39 -2.83 -13.45 -4.29
N VAL A 40 -2.20 -12.41 -3.71
CA VAL A 40 -1.59 -11.31 -4.46
C VAL A 40 -0.13 -11.64 -4.78
N THR A 41 0.25 -11.54 -6.06
CA THR A 41 1.65 -11.62 -6.52
C THR A 41 2.21 -10.26 -6.92
N ARG A 42 1.35 -9.27 -7.14
CA ARG A 42 1.73 -7.91 -7.54
C ARG A 42 0.78 -6.86 -6.98
N TYR A 43 1.34 -5.74 -6.54
CA TYR A 43 0.59 -4.51 -6.30
C TYR A 43 1.35 -3.29 -6.80
N ALA A 44 0.64 -2.18 -6.97
CA ALA A 44 1.23 -0.87 -7.17
C ALA A 44 0.52 0.20 -6.34
N VAL A 45 1.22 1.30 -6.09
CA VAL A 45 0.68 2.57 -5.61
C VAL A 45 0.98 3.59 -6.70
N VAL A 46 -0.07 4.19 -7.24
CA VAL A 46 0.00 5.06 -8.42
C VAL A 46 -0.34 6.49 -8.00
N ASP A 47 0.45 7.46 -8.47
CA ASP A 47 0.13 8.89 -8.42
C ASP A 47 0.18 9.46 -9.84
N ASN A 48 -0.99 9.53 -10.47
CA ASN A 48 -1.14 10.03 -11.84
C ASN A 48 -0.88 11.54 -11.94
N ASN A 49 -1.01 12.30 -10.85
CA ASN A 49 -0.71 13.73 -10.87
C ASN A 49 0.80 13.99 -10.99
N ARG A 50 1.61 13.09 -10.45
CA ARG A 50 3.08 13.16 -10.48
C ARG A 50 3.72 12.25 -11.52
N ASN A 51 2.92 11.43 -12.22
CA ASN A 51 3.40 10.35 -13.09
C ASN A 51 4.39 9.41 -12.38
N VAL A 52 4.11 9.07 -11.11
CA VAL A 52 4.96 8.17 -10.33
C VAL A 52 4.19 6.88 -10.04
N THR A 53 4.85 5.74 -10.22
CA THR A 53 4.33 4.43 -9.83
C THR A 53 5.36 3.68 -9.00
N PHE A 54 4.99 3.37 -7.76
CA PHE A 54 5.69 2.39 -6.94
C PHE A 54 5.02 1.03 -7.13
N SER A 55 5.78 -0.01 -7.42
CA SER A 55 5.20 -1.36 -7.55
C SER A 55 6.11 -2.43 -6.97
N VAL A 56 5.47 -3.50 -6.49
CA VAL A 56 6.16 -4.68 -5.97
C VAL A 56 5.57 -5.90 -6.64
N GLN A 57 6.44 -6.78 -7.11
CA GLN A 57 6.10 -8.10 -7.63
C GLN A 57 6.88 -9.15 -6.86
N ALA A 58 6.20 -10.24 -6.48
CA ALA A 58 6.76 -11.36 -5.73
C ALA A 58 6.58 -12.67 -6.51
N SER A 59 7.54 -13.58 -6.41
CA SER A 59 7.48 -14.88 -7.09
C SER A 59 6.48 -15.87 -6.49
N LYS A 60 5.95 -15.58 -5.30
CA LYS A 60 4.93 -16.38 -4.61
C LYS A 60 3.72 -15.52 -4.23
N PRO A 61 2.50 -16.10 -4.19
CA PRO A 61 1.33 -15.39 -3.73
C PRO A 61 1.44 -15.07 -2.23
N ALA A 62 0.93 -13.91 -1.85
CA ALA A 62 0.87 -13.43 -0.47
C ALA A 62 -0.53 -12.91 -0.13
N THR A 63 -0.80 -12.79 1.16
CA THR A 63 -1.87 -11.92 1.64
C THR A 63 -1.35 -10.49 1.69
N LEU A 64 -1.95 -9.58 0.92
CA LEU A 64 -1.69 -8.15 1.00
C LEU A 64 -2.56 -7.53 2.09
N LEU A 65 -1.93 -6.89 3.06
CA LEU A 65 -2.58 -6.02 4.04
C LEU A 65 -2.24 -4.57 3.71
N ARG A 66 -3.20 -3.66 3.88
CA ARG A 66 -2.98 -2.22 3.72
C ARG A 66 -3.69 -1.44 4.80
N TYR A 67 -3.06 -0.37 5.28
CA TYR A 67 -3.68 0.59 6.19
C TYR A 67 -3.02 1.97 6.10
N PRO A 68 -3.75 3.06 6.39
CA PRO A 68 -3.21 4.40 6.38
C PRO A 68 -2.37 4.70 7.61
N LEU A 69 -1.30 5.47 7.40
CA LEU A 69 -0.51 6.08 8.46
C LEU A 69 -1.03 7.50 8.71
N TYR A 70 -1.45 7.74 9.95
CA TYR A 70 -1.83 9.06 10.43
C TYR A 70 -0.97 9.48 11.60
N THR A 71 -0.60 10.75 11.64
CA THR A 71 -0.07 11.42 12.83
C THR A 71 -1.10 12.37 13.39
N VAL A 72 -1.07 12.56 14.71
CA VAL A 72 -1.87 13.60 15.38
C VAL A 72 -0.92 14.71 15.81
N SER A 73 -1.22 15.93 15.40
CA SER A 73 -0.49 17.14 15.79
C SER A 73 -1.42 18.10 16.52
N GLN A 74 -0.86 18.88 17.44
CA GLN A 74 -1.57 19.94 18.13
C GLN A 74 -1.14 21.30 17.56
N SER A 75 -2.12 22.13 17.21
CA SER A 75 -1.94 23.52 16.81
C SER A 75 -2.84 24.43 17.67
N ASP A 76 -2.72 25.75 17.49
CA ASP A 76 -3.57 26.73 18.18
C ASP A 76 -5.07 26.60 17.79
N SER A 77 -5.36 25.97 16.65
CA SER A 77 -6.73 25.67 16.18
C SER A 77 -7.26 24.31 16.67
N GLY A 78 -6.46 23.54 17.43
CA GLY A 78 -6.86 22.26 18.00
C GLY A 78 -6.03 21.08 17.50
N PHE A 79 -6.61 19.88 17.58
CA PHE A 79 -5.96 18.66 17.10
C PHE A 79 -6.25 18.43 15.62
N GLU A 80 -5.20 18.10 14.87
CA GLU A 80 -5.29 17.75 13.46
C GLU A 80 -4.78 16.32 13.24
N LYS A 81 -5.57 15.52 12.50
CA LYS A 81 -5.20 14.18 12.06
C LYS A 81 -4.66 14.26 10.64
N ASN A 82 -3.36 14.06 10.49
CA ASN A 82 -2.64 14.25 9.24
C ASN A 82 -2.26 12.92 8.60
N PHE A 83 -2.66 12.70 7.34
CA PHE A 83 -2.25 11.53 6.57
C PHE A 83 -0.77 11.65 6.19
N GLN A 84 0.03 10.64 6.51
CA GLN A 84 1.48 10.62 6.26
C GLN A 84 1.89 9.61 5.19
N GLY A 85 0.97 8.74 4.78
CA GLY A 85 1.21 7.73 3.77
C GLY A 85 0.44 6.46 4.03
N SER A 86 0.84 5.42 3.33
CA SER A 86 0.18 4.13 3.30
C SER A 86 1.18 3.05 3.66
N CYS A 87 0.81 2.18 4.59
CA CYS A 87 1.54 0.95 4.88
C CYS A 87 0.94 -0.19 4.07
N ILE A 88 1.77 -0.91 3.32
CA ILE A 88 1.40 -2.11 2.58
C ILE A 88 2.30 -3.25 3.05
N ILE A 89 1.70 -4.39 3.39
CA ILE A 89 2.42 -5.57 3.88
C ILE A 89 2.06 -6.78 3.01
N LEU A 90 3.08 -7.46 2.48
CA LEU A 90 2.93 -8.80 1.91
C LEU A 90 3.21 -9.84 2.99
N CYS A 91 2.19 -10.61 3.35
CA CYS A 91 2.25 -11.70 4.32
C CYS A 91 2.29 -13.06 3.60
N PHE A 92 3.41 -13.76 3.74
CA PHE A 92 3.64 -15.10 3.21
C PHE A 92 3.50 -16.13 4.32
N GLU A 93 2.77 -17.22 4.04
CA GLU A 93 2.78 -18.41 4.90
C GLU A 93 4.15 -19.10 4.82
N VAL A 94 4.62 -19.62 5.96
CA VAL A 94 5.91 -20.32 6.06
C VAL A 94 5.64 -21.62 6.80
N SER A 95 5.79 -22.75 6.11
CA SER A 95 5.63 -24.09 6.71
C SER A 95 6.97 -24.67 7.16
N ASP A 96 7.99 -24.67 6.29
CA ASP A 96 9.34 -25.18 6.59
C ASP A 96 10.42 -24.17 6.15
N ALA A 97 10.50 -23.90 4.84
CA ALA A 97 11.43 -22.94 4.25
C ALA A 97 10.70 -22.07 3.22
N LEU A 98 11.07 -20.78 3.18
CA LEU A 98 10.54 -19.82 2.21
C LEU A 98 11.68 -19.21 1.42
N GLU A 99 11.78 -19.60 0.16
CA GLU A 99 12.56 -18.90 -0.87
C GLU A 99 11.64 -17.97 -1.66
N LEU A 100 12.07 -16.74 -1.90
CA LEU A 100 11.25 -15.67 -2.48
C LEU A 100 12.13 -14.74 -3.32
N ASP A 101 11.69 -14.47 -4.55
CA ASP A 101 12.20 -13.37 -5.37
C ASP A 101 11.20 -12.23 -5.33
N MET A 102 11.71 -11.01 -5.19
CA MET A 102 10.89 -9.81 -5.27
C MET A 102 11.57 -8.73 -6.10
N THR A 103 10.76 -8.06 -6.91
CA THR A 103 11.16 -6.89 -7.66
C THR A 103 10.38 -5.70 -7.14
N LEU A 104 11.11 -4.69 -6.65
CA LEU A 104 10.56 -3.37 -6.38
C LEU A 104 10.95 -2.42 -7.50
N SER A 105 9.97 -1.68 -8.03
CA SER A 105 10.16 -0.73 -9.10
C SER A 105 9.56 0.62 -8.72
N LEU A 106 10.30 1.69 -8.98
CA LEU A 106 9.82 3.06 -8.96
C LEU A 106 10.00 3.64 -10.36
N GLN A 107 8.90 4.04 -10.98
CA GLN A 107 8.84 4.62 -12.32
C GLN A 107 8.24 6.01 -12.25
#